data_AF-F2U3Z8-F1
#
_entry.id   AF-F2U3Z8-F1
#
_cell.length_a   1.000
_cell.length_b   1.000
_cell.length_c   1.000
_cell.angle_alpha   90.00
_cell.angle_beta   90.00
_cell.angle_gamma   90.00
#
_symmetry.space_group_name_H-M   'P 1'
#
loop_
_entity.id
_entity.type
_entity.pdbx_description
1 polymer ?
#
loop_
_entity_poly.entity_id
_entity_poly.type
_entity_poly.pdbx_seq_one_letter_code
_entity_poly.pdbx_strand_id
1 'polypeptide(L)'
;MVRRRVGKGQQQPSAAARRPVAAGGHGGHGGGRSPAQVGMLLLAAVLGLAGVAGLVLYWMGPHVQLLDASDQSQMQRVFLSGEPWMVYCSSKRAPEPPKEFTDAMKSLSKRGVSFGQLNCGSKLPSGKTVASRFGIDLKSKPVIVATGNGKKAKQVPRTYTKTGTGLISFVDSFTRLRLYEPRTSQKFQEQCTRKKACVIVAHKGPLDTSTTTELYKAMEQHRTVSFVSIDTSKSRLHLGVAESRAANIEKSETPTIFVVRKRNATSNKFGVSVYGGSINAMQLADHIHEVLENDALLKWSSVRPDIRSSSSSSSSSSSRRQRRKQPSNDEDSSGSTGGTRADSQQHPGTGSGDQDDSSGGDGGGGGGVPMTAEERRRERERRRREQMDREAMELIQEIDGDDEDEKDDDDDDVTAYVDDAEGVELGEESIVGDDDEDEGDYDEDHDVDGGVEEIDEEDDDDVVELEEDDEEE
;
A
#
# COMPACT_ATOMS: atom_id res chain seq x y z
N MET A 1 -23.55 -4.42 45.29
CA MET A 1 -24.52 -3.31 45.30
C MET A 1 -23.82 -2.06 45.81
N VAL A 2 -23.30 -1.22 44.92
CA VAL A 2 -22.55 -0.01 45.28
C VAL A 2 -23.26 1.18 44.66
N ARG A 3 -23.88 2.01 45.52
CA ARG A 3 -24.63 3.22 45.15
C ARG A 3 -23.64 4.34 44.80
N ARG A 4 -23.65 4.80 43.54
CA ARG A 4 -22.94 6.03 43.15
C ARG A 4 -23.78 7.25 43.54
N ARG A 5 -23.16 8.17 44.29
CA ARG A 5 -23.71 9.47 44.69
C ARG A 5 -23.68 10.44 43.51
N VAL A 6 -24.81 11.11 43.31
CA VAL A 6 -24.98 12.28 42.42
C VAL A 6 -24.36 13.49 43.13
N GLY A 7 -23.32 14.08 42.52
CA GLY A 7 -22.73 15.34 42.96
C GLY A 7 -23.57 16.51 42.47
N LYS A 8 -23.96 17.38 43.41
CA LYS A 8 -24.75 18.59 43.18
C LYS A 8 -23.90 19.67 42.52
N GLY A 9 -24.47 20.33 41.51
CA GLY A 9 -23.92 21.52 40.87
C GLY A 9 -23.75 22.68 41.85
N GLN A 10 -22.59 23.33 41.76
CA GLN A 10 -22.22 24.49 42.54
C GLN A 10 -22.42 25.72 41.65
N GLN A 11 -23.40 26.55 42.02
CA GLN A 11 -23.66 27.86 41.44
C GLN A 11 -22.47 28.79 41.73
N GLN A 12 -21.90 29.39 40.69
CA GLN A 12 -20.98 30.53 40.82
C GLN A 12 -21.74 31.87 40.65
N PRO A 13 -21.36 32.91 41.41
CA PRO A 13 -22.03 34.20 41.42
C PRO A 13 -21.61 35.12 40.25
N SER A 14 -22.59 35.83 39.70
CA SER A 14 -22.41 36.92 38.73
C SER A 14 -21.53 38.03 39.30
N ALA A 15 -20.41 38.31 38.62
CA ALA A 15 -19.52 39.42 38.90
C ALA A 15 -19.86 40.64 38.03
N ALA A 16 -19.74 41.81 38.66
CA ALA A 16 -20.27 43.09 38.25
C ALA A 16 -19.59 43.72 37.02
N ALA A 17 -20.43 44.34 36.20
CA ALA A 17 -20.07 45.25 35.12
C ALA A 17 -19.18 46.42 35.62
N ARG A 18 -17.98 46.52 35.07
CA ARG A 18 -17.14 47.72 35.20
C ARG A 18 -17.24 48.54 33.91
N ARG A 19 -17.71 49.77 34.09
CA ARG A 19 -17.80 50.82 33.06
C ARG A 19 -16.40 51.22 32.58
N PRO A 20 -16.14 51.30 31.26
CA PRO A 20 -14.94 51.94 30.75
C PRO A 20 -15.04 53.46 30.92
N VAL A 21 -13.97 54.02 31.46
CA VAL A 21 -13.74 55.45 31.64
C VAL A 21 -13.43 56.07 30.28
N ALA A 22 -14.24 57.05 29.88
CA ALA A 22 -14.00 57.90 28.73
C ALA A 22 -12.69 58.68 28.90
N ALA A 23 -11.66 58.31 28.14
CA ALA A 23 -10.45 59.09 27.95
C ALA A 23 -10.61 60.02 26.74
N GLY A 24 -10.25 61.28 26.96
CA GLY A 24 -10.62 62.42 26.15
C GLY A 24 -10.09 62.42 24.72
N GLY A 25 -10.91 62.99 23.84
CA GLY A 25 -10.54 63.33 22.48
C GLY A 25 -9.43 64.37 22.45
N HIS A 26 -8.33 64.01 21.80
CA HIS A 26 -7.43 64.98 21.19
C HIS A 26 -7.86 65.21 19.76
N GLY A 27 -8.33 66.43 19.49
CA GLY A 27 -8.64 66.92 18.16
C GLY A 27 -7.37 66.93 17.30
N GLY A 28 -7.22 65.88 16.49
CA GLY A 28 -6.21 65.81 15.45
C GLY A 28 -6.54 66.76 14.31
N HIS A 29 -5.68 67.75 14.10
CA HIS A 29 -5.66 68.58 12.90
C HIS A 29 -5.75 67.71 11.64
N GLY A 30 -6.80 67.94 10.83
CA GLY A 30 -6.94 67.40 9.48
C GLY A 30 -5.90 67.97 8.54
N GLY A 31 -4.67 67.45 8.61
CA GLY A 31 -3.70 67.60 7.55
C GLY A 31 -4.11 66.68 6.40
N GLY A 32 -4.69 67.23 5.34
CA GLY A 32 -4.98 66.51 4.11
C GLY A 32 -3.69 65.90 3.57
N ARG A 33 -3.49 64.60 3.82
CA ARG A 33 -2.40 63.83 3.23
C ARG A 33 -2.56 63.93 1.72
N SER A 34 -1.53 64.43 1.04
CA SER A 34 -1.56 64.53 -0.42
C SER A 34 -1.77 63.13 -1.01
N PRO A 35 -2.47 63.00 -2.15
CA PRO A 35 -2.71 61.71 -2.79
C PRO A 35 -1.42 60.92 -3.07
N ALA A 36 -0.28 61.60 -3.19
CA ALA A 36 1.04 60.99 -3.32
C ALA A 36 1.48 60.20 -2.07
N GLN A 37 1.13 60.63 -0.85
CA GLN A 37 1.48 59.91 0.38
C GLN A 37 0.65 58.63 0.58
N VAL A 38 -0.60 58.62 0.11
CA VAL A 38 -1.45 57.43 0.17
C VAL A 38 -0.97 56.37 -0.83
N GLY A 39 -0.58 56.78 -2.05
CA GLY A 39 -0.02 55.88 -3.05
C GLY A 39 1.28 55.18 -2.60
N MET A 40 2.17 55.90 -1.92
CA MET A 40 3.44 55.34 -1.44
C MET A 40 3.26 54.30 -0.33
N LEU A 41 2.28 54.49 0.57
CA LEU A 41 1.97 53.53 1.63
C LEU A 41 1.36 52.23 1.09
N LEU A 42 0.50 52.31 0.07
CA LEU A 42 -0.06 51.12 -0.58
C LEU A 42 1.02 50.31 -1.31
N LEU A 43 1.94 50.97 -2.01
CA LEU A 43 3.03 50.28 -2.72
C LEU A 43 3.99 49.57 -1.75
N ALA A 44 4.29 50.20 -0.61
CA ALA A 44 5.10 49.58 0.45
C ALA A 44 4.40 48.38 1.09
N ALA A 45 3.08 48.45 1.31
CA ALA A 45 2.29 47.33 1.83
C ALA A 45 2.26 46.15 0.85
N VAL A 46 2.08 46.40 -0.45
CA VAL A 46 2.08 45.35 -1.49
C VAL A 46 3.45 44.68 -1.60
N LEU A 47 4.54 45.45 -1.59
CA LEU A 47 5.90 44.89 -1.61
C LEU A 47 6.23 44.12 -0.32
N GLY A 48 5.75 44.59 0.83
CA GLY A 48 5.88 43.87 2.11
C GLY A 48 5.16 42.53 2.10
N LEU A 49 3.91 42.49 1.63
CA LEU A 49 3.13 41.26 1.51
C LEU A 49 3.72 40.28 0.49
N ALA A 50 4.18 40.78 -0.67
CA ALA A 50 4.84 39.95 -1.68
C ALA A 50 6.16 39.35 -1.16
N GLY A 51 6.93 40.12 -0.38
CA GLY A 51 8.16 39.64 0.26
C GLY A 51 7.91 38.53 1.29
N VAL A 52 6.89 38.70 2.14
CA VAL A 52 6.50 37.68 3.14
C VAL A 52 5.97 36.41 2.43
N ALA A 53 5.10 36.56 1.42
CA ALA A 53 4.60 35.42 0.66
C ALA A 53 5.73 34.66 -0.06
N GLY A 54 6.68 35.37 -0.67
CA GLY A 54 7.86 34.76 -1.30
C GLY A 54 8.74 34.00 -0.31
N LEU A 55 8.93 34.53 0.91
CA LEU A 55 9.67 33.86 1.97
C LEU A 55 8.94 32.60 2.45
N VAL A 56 7.63 32.67 2.66
CA VAL A 56 6.81 31.52 3.09
C VAL A 56 6.84 30.42 2.02
N LEU A 57 6.68 30.76 0.74
CA LEU A 57 6.77 29.80 -0.36
C LEU A 57 8.16 29.17 -0.49
N TYR A 58 9.22 29.94 -0.22
CA TYR A 58 10.59 29.41 -0.20
C TYR A 58 10.80 28.39 0.93
N TRP A 59 10.26 28.66 2.12
CA TRP A 59 10.30 27.73 3.27
C TRP A 59 9.39 26.51 3.07
N MET A 60 8.32 26.64 2.29
CA MET A 60 7.45 25.54 1.89
C MET A 60 8.03 24.68 0.76
N GLY A 61 9.21 25.03 0.22
CA GLY A 61 9.94 24.17 -0.69
C GLY A 61 10.15 22.77 -0.09
N PRO A 62 10.21 21.71 -0.93
CA PRO A 62 10.43 20.37 -0.44
C PRO A 62 11.80 20.31 0.24
N HIS A 63 11.78 20.27 1.57
CA HIS A 63 12.97 20.23 2.39
C HIS A 63 13.19 18.80 2.88
N VAL A 64 14.46 18.39 2.88
CA VAL A 64 14.85 17.12 3.48
C VAL A 64 14.85 17.32 5.00
N GLN A 65 13.92 16.67 5.69
CA GLN A 65 13.83 16.76 7.15
C GLN A 65 14.98 16.00 7.79
N LEU A 66 15.74 16.63 8.68
CA LEU A 66 16.73 15.93 9.49
C LEU A 66 16.00 15.16 10.59
N LEU A 67 16.05 13.83 10.51
CA LEU A 67 15.37 12.94 11.43
C LEU A 67 16.33 12.53 12.57
N ASP A 68 15.81 12.47 13.79
CA ASP A 68 16.49 12.01 14.98
C ASP A 68 16.04 10.60 15.36
N ALA A 69 16.98 9.66 15.39
CA ALA A 69 16.68 8.27 15.78
C ALA A 69 16.25 8.13 17.25
N SER A 70 16.56 9.12 18.10
CA SER A 70 16.16 9.12 19.51
C SER A 70 14.72 9.58 19.71
N ASP A 71 14.12 10.28 18.74
CA ASP A 71 12.72 10.68 18.77
C ASP A 71 11.82 9.52 18.31
N GLN A 72 11.24 8.81 19.28
CA GLN A 72 10.35 7.68 19.02
C GLN A 72 9.13 8.08 18.20
N SER A 73 8.56 9.26 18.46
CA SER A 73 7.36 9.75 17.78
C SER A 73 7.67 10.02 16.31
N GLN A 74 8.83 10.61 16.02
CA GLN A 74 9.28 10.83 14.65
C GLN A 74 9.58 9.50 13.92
N MET A 75 10.23 8.54 14.58
CA MET A 75 10.48 7.22 13.98
C MET A 75 9.19 6.44 13.73
N GLN A 76 8.22 6.51 14.65
CA GLN A 76 6.91 5.91 14.46
C GLN A 76 6.17 6.57 13.29
N ARG A 77 6.24 7.90 13.17
CA ARG A 77 5.66 8.61 12.02
C ARG A 77 6.31 8.18 10.71
N VAL A 78 7.63 8.16 10.62
CA VAL A 78 8.33 7.86 9.36
C VAL A 78 8.14 6.39 8.95
N PHE A 79 8.33 5.45 9.88
CA PHE A 79 8.39 4.03 9.53
C PHE A 79 7.08 3.25 9.74
N LEU A 80 6.14 3.76 10.54
CA LEU A 80 4.94 3.01 10.96
C LEU A 80 3.60 3.73 10.69
N SER A 81 3.58 5.02 10.32
CA SER A 81 2.32 5.75 10.04
C SER A 81 1.62 5.30 8.76
N GLY A 82 2.36 4.67 7.84
CA GLY A 82 1.88 4.39 6.49
C GLY A 82 1.95 5.58 5.53
N GLU A 83 2.31 6.79 5.99
CA GLU A 83 2.66 7.89 5.11
C GLU A 83 3.84 7.49 4.19
N PRO A 84 3.86 7.93 2.93
CA PRO A 84 4.95 7.63 2.03
C PRO A 84 6.17 8.49 2.38
N TRP A 85 7.28 7.85 2.74
CA TRP A 85 8.56 8.54 2.98
C TRP A 85 9.69 7.94 2.14
N MET A 86 10.61 8.81 1.72
CA MET A 86 11.92 8.45 1.19
C MET A 86 13.01 8.98 2.12
N VAL A 87 13.77 8.08 2.72
CA VAL A 87 14.77 8.38 3.74
C VAL A 87 16.17 8.10 3.20
N TYR A 88 17.03 9.12 3.21
CA TYR A 88 18.45 8.96 2.93
C TYR A 88 19.21 8.62 4.22
N CYS A 89 19.84 7.45 4.23
CA CYS A 89 20.66 6.98 5.34
C CYS A 89 22.08 7.53 5.21
N SER A 90 22.40 8.49 6.06
CA SER A 90 23.71 9.11 6.13
C SER A 90 24.63 8.44 7.15
N SER A 91 25.94 8.37 6.87
CA SER A 91 26.96 7.98 7.86
C SER A 91 27.52 9.14 8.69
N LYS A 92 27.24 10.40 8.32
CA LYS A 92 27.69 11.60 9.04
C LYS A 92 26.47 12.43 9.47
N ARG A 93 26.61 13.29 10.47
CA ARG A 93 25.61 14.34 10.71
C ARG A 93 25.68 15.30 9.51
N ALA A 94 24.70 15.25 8.61
CA ALA A 94 24.48 16.16 7.47
C ALA A 94 25.48 16.17 6.28
N PRO A 95 25.83 15.05 5.63
CA PRO A 95 26.29 15.08 4.25
C PRO A 95 25.13 15.45 3.33
N GLU A 96 25.42 16.19 2.27
CA GLU A 96 24.44 16.52 1.24
C GLU A 96 23.90 15.22 0.61
N PRO A 97 22.57 15.08 0.44
CA PRO A 97 21.99 13.94 -0.25
C PRO A 97 22.54 13.84 -1.69
N PRO A 98 22.65 12.63 -2.26
CA PRO A 98 23.04 12.46 -3.67
C PRO A 98 22.12 13.25 -4.60
N LYS A 99 22.66 13.74 -5.72
CA LYS A 99 21.90 14.54 -6.68
C LYS A 99 20.64 13.83 -7.15
N GLU A 100 20.72 12.52 -7.36
CA GLU A 100 19.60 11.68 -7.79
C GLU A 100 18.45 11.72 -6.78
N PHE A 101 18.76 11.77 -5.48
CA PHE A 101 17.77 11.90 -4.40
C PHE A 101 17.07 13.27 -4.47
N THR A 102 17.84 14.35 -4.65
CA THR A 102 17.30 15.71 -4.77
C THR A 102 16.50 15.92 -6.07
N ASP A 103 16.89 15.26 -7.16
CA ASP A 103 16.17 15.29 -8.43
C ASP A 103 14.81 14.59 -8.29
N ALA A 104 14.77 13.43 -7.64
CA ALA A 104 13.54 12.69 -7.37
C ALA A 104 12.58 13.46 -6.43
N MET A 105 13.13 14.19 -5.46
CA MET A 105 12.39 14.96 -4.47
C MET A 105 11.40 15.94 -5.10
N LYS A 106 11.81 16.67 -6.14
CA LYS A 106 10.96 17.66 -6.83
C LYS A 106 9.68 17.05 -7.39
N SER A 107 9.77 15.85 -7.96
CA SER A 107 8.63 15.17 -8.61
C SER A 107 7.78 14.39 -7.61
N LEU A 108 8.39 13.77 -6.61
CA LEU A 108 7.70 12.94 -5.62
C LEU A 108 7.01 13.77 -4.52
N SER A 109 7.53 14.95 -4.18
CA SER A 109 6.88 15.83 -3.19
C SER A 109 5.50 16.29 -3.66
N LYS A 110 5.35 16.57 -4.97
CA LYS A 110 4.05 16.87 -5.59
C LYS A 110 3.04 15.73 -5.50
N ARG A 111 3.51 14.51 -5.22
CA ARG A 111 2.73 13.28 -5.07
C ARG A 111 2.55 12.89 -3.60
N GLY A 112 2.87 13.81 -2.68
CA GLY A 112 2.69 13.62 -1.24
C GLY A 112 3.75 12.75 -0.57
N VAL A 113 4.87 12.47 -1.23
CA VAL A 113 5.99 11.76 -0.59
C VAL A 113 6.79 12.72 0.27
N SER A 114 7.07 12.33 1.51
CA SER A 114 7.92 13.08 2.44
C SER A 114 9.38 12.65 2.35
N PHE A 115 10.30 13.58 2.64
CA PHE A 115 11.74 13.34 2.51
C PHE A 115 12.44 13.51 3.85
N GLY A 116 13.25 12.52 4.21
CA GLY A 116 14.00 12.52 5.45
C GLY A 116 15.47 12.18 5.23
N GLN A 117 16.32 12.68 6.12
CA GLN A 117 17.71 12.26 6.26
C GLN A 117 17.92 11.76 7.67
N LEU A 118 18.46 10.55 7.82
CA LEU A 118 18.64 9.90 9.11
C LEU A 118 20.01 9.24 9.18
N ASN A 119 20.65 9.27 10.34
CA ASN A 119 21.79 8.39 10.58
C ASN A 119 21.29 7.00 10.95
N CYS A 120 21.22 6.10 9.97
CA CYS A 120 20.69 4.75 10.16
C CYS A 120 21.59 3.83 11.00
N GLY A 121 22.82 4.25 11.32
CA GLY A 121 23.67 3.59 12.32
C GLY A 121 23.35 3.98 13.76
N SER A 122 22.49 4.97 13.98
CA SER A 122 22.11 5.43 15.32
C SER A 122 21.21 4.41 16.02
N LYS A 123 21.34 4.33 17.34
CA LYS A 123 20.48 3.48 18.18
C LYS A 123 19.10 4.12 18.35
N LEU A 124 18.08 3.30 18.25
CA LEU A 124 16.71 3.61 18.66
C LEU A 124 16.60 3.48 20.19
N PRO A 125 15.53 3.99 20.82
CA PRO A 125 15.27 3.78 22.26
C PRO A 125 15.24 2.31 22.67
N SER A 126 14.96 1.39 21.74
CA SER A 126 15.03 -0.07 21.94
C SER A 126 16.45 -0.63 22.02
N GLY A 127 17.50 0.20 21.86
CA GLY A 127 18.90 -0.22 21.85
C GLY A 127 19.41 -0.78 20.51
N LYS A 128 18.51 -1.29 19.65
CA LYS A 128 18.85 -1.71 18.27
C LYS A 128 19.11 -0.49 17.39
N THR A 129 19.99 -0.61 16.40
CA THR A 129 20.18 0.47 15.40
C THR A 129 19.01 0.51 14.43
N VAL A 130 18.76 1.67 13.81
CA VAL A 130 17.75 1.81 12.75
C VAL A 130 17.98 0.77 11.64
N ALA A 131 19.24 0.64 11.19
CA ALA A 131 19.60 -0.31 10.15
C ALA A 131 19.31 -1.77 10.54
N SER A 132 19.68 -2.17 11.75
CA SER A 132 19.40 -3.53 12.25
C SER A 132 17.90 -3.76 12.42
N ARG A 133 17.15 -2.79 12.95
CA ARG A 133 15.71 -2.93 13.19
C ARG A 133 14.90 -3.12 11.91
N PHE A 134 15.33 -2.52 10.81
CA PHE A 134 14.61 -2.53 9.53
C PHE A 134 15.32 -3.31 8.41
N GLY A 135 16.37 -4.09 8.73
CA GLY A 135 17.09 -4.91 7.75
C GLY A 135 17.77 -4.10 6.64
N ILE A 136 18.31 -2.92 6.95
CA ILE A 136 18.97 -2.03 5.98
C ILE A 136 20.46 -2.35 5.90
N ASP A 137 20.95 -2.65 4.70
CA ASP A 137 22.38 -2.84 4.45
C ASP A 137 23.10 -1.50 4.27
N LEU A 138 23.93 -1.15 5.26
CA LEU A 138 24.73 0.07 5.25
C LEU A 138 25.96 0.00 4.33
N LYS A 139 26.32 -1.17 3.81
CA LYS A 139 27.46 -1.35 2.89
C LYS A 139 27.14 -0.86 1.47
N SER A 140 25.88 -0.99 1.05
CA SER A 140 25.37 -0.54 -0.25
C SER A 140 25.18 0.98 -0.29
N LYS A 141 26.08 1.73 -0.95
CA LYS A 141 26.00 3.19 -1.08
C LYS A 141 25.48 3.61 -2.48
N PRO A 142 24.61 4.64 -2.57
CA PRO A 142 23.94 5.34 -1.48
C PRO A 142 22.87 4.46 -0.82
N VAL A 143 22.68 4.61 0.50
CA VAL A 143 21.63 3.89 1.24
C VAL A 143 20.38 4.77 1.24
N ILE A 144 19.36 4.36 0.49
CA ILE A 144 18.05 5.04 0.42
C ILE A 144 16.99 4.02 0.80
N VAL A 145 16.04 4.42 1.63
CA VAL A 145 14.96 3.57 2.13
C VAL A 145 13.62 4.20 1.76
N ALA A 146 12.69 3.38 1.29
CA ALA A 146 11.30 3.78 1.06
C ALA A 146 10.38 3.12 2.10
N THR A 147 9.38 3.85 2.55
CA THR A 147 8.34 3.37 3.48
C THR A 147 6.99 3.96 3.08
N GLY A 148 5.90 3.29 3.44
CA GLY A 148 4.54 3.72 3.11
C GLY A 148 3.54 2.56 3.06
N ASN A 149 2.24 2.92 3.09
CA ASN A 149 1.10 2.00 2.97
C ASN A 149 1.12 0.83 3.98
N GLY A 150 1.61 1.10 5.20
CA GLY A 150 1.78 0.08 6.25
C GLY A 150 2.74 -1.06 5.90
N LYS A 151 3.52 -0.94 4.82
CA LYS A 151 4.54 -1.91 4.44
C LYS A 151 5.78 -1.71 5.30
N LYS A 152 6.51 -2.80 5.54
CA LYS A 152 7.86 -2.72 6.13
C LYS A 152 8.74 -1.84 5.24
N ALA A 153 9.57 -1.02 5.86
CA ALA A 153 10.54 -0.20 5.16
C ALA A 153 11.44 -1.07 4.28
N LYS A 154 11.72 -0.63 3.05
CA LYS A 154 12.52 -1.40 2.09
C LYS A 154 13.64 -0.54 1.53
N GLN A 155 14.87 -1.07 1.54
CA GLN A 155 16.00 -0.40 0.90
C GLN A 155 15.80 -0.39 -0.62
N VAL A 156 16.01 0.77 -1.22
CA VAL A 156 15.90 0.94 -2.68
C VAL A 156 17.06 0.20 -3.34
N PRO A 157 16.80 -0.73 -4.27
CA PRO A 157 17.87 -1.45 -4.96
C PRO A 157 18.79 -0.51 -5.73
N ARG A 158 20.08 -0.86 -5.77
CA ARG A 158 21.13 -0.04 -6.43
C ARG A 158 20.84 0.26 -7.90
N THR A 159 20.04 -0.57 -8.58
CA THR A 159 19.59 -0.32 -9.96
C THR A 159 18.76 0.96 -10.09
N TYR A 160 17.92 1.26 -9.09
CA TYR A 160 17.04 2.43 -9.07
C TYR A 160 17.71 3.67 -8.47
N THR A 161 18.78 3.52 -7.69
CA THR A 161 19.49 4.66 -7.06
C THR A 161 20.47 5.37 -8.00
N LYS A 162 20.65 4.89 -9.24
CA LYS A 162 21.59 5.47 -10.22
C LYS A 162 21.09 6.78 -10.85
N THR A 163 19.77 6.97 -10.89
CA THR A 163 19.13 8.12 -11.52
C THR A 163 17.92 8.57 -10.70
N GLY A 164 17.58 9.87 -10.77
CA GLY A 164 16.37 10.38 -10.12
C GLY A 164 15.08 9.72 -10.66
N THR A 165 15.03 9.39 -11.96
CA THR A 165 13.90 8.69 -12.59
C THR A 165 13.73 7.25 -12.08
N GLY A 166 14.84 6.55 -11.81
CA GLY A 166 14.82 5.23 -11.19
C GLY A 166 14.21 5.27 -9.80
N LEU A 167 14.64 6.23 -8.97
CA LEU A 167 14.08 6.45 -7.63
C LEU A 167 12.58 6.75 -7.68
N ILE A 168 12.16 7.64 -8.58
CA ILE A 168 10.75 7.98 -8.82
C ILE A 168 9.94 6.71 -9.11
N SER A 169 10.35 5.93 -10.10
CA SER A 169 9.63 4.71 -10.51
C SER A 169 9.50 3.69 -9.39
N PHE A 170 10.59 3.48 -8.64
CA PHE A 170 10.58 2.58 -7.48
C PHE A 170 9.61 3.07 -6.40
N VAL A 171 9.73 4.32 -5.97
CA VAL A 171 8.92 4.88 -4.88
C VAL A 171 7.45 4.94 -5.26
N ASP A 172 7.12 5.34 -6.50
CA ASP A 172 5.73 5.34 -6.99
C ASP A 172 5.13 3.94 -6.92
N SER A 173 5.86 2.93 -7.42
CA SER A 173 5.37 1.55 -7.41
C SER A 173 5.17 1.01 -5.98
N PHE A 174 6.06 1.41 -5.07
CA PHE A 174 6.07 0.98 -3.68
C PHE A 174 4.95 1.65 -2.86
N THR A 175 4.73 2.95 -3.09
CA THR A 175 3.77 3.79 -2.36
C THR A 175 2.39 3.90 -3.03
N ARG A 176 2.21 3.26 -4.20
CA ARG A 176 0.89 3.13 -4.84
C ARG A 176 -0.08 2.36 -3.94
N LEU A 177 -1.23 2.98 -3.68
CA LEU A 177 -2.37 2.34 -3.04
C LEU A 177 -2.96 1.26 -3.95
N ARG A 178 -3.33 0.12 -3.38
CA ARG A 178 -3.86 -1.02 -4.14
C ARG A 178 -5.11 -1.56 -3.49
N LEU A 179 -6.18 -1.66 -4.28
CA LEU A 179 -7.35 -2.45 -3.94
C LEU A 179 -7.12 -3.89 -4.42
N TYR A 180 -6.87 -4.80 -3.48
CA TYR A 180 -6.49 -6.18 -3.82
C TYR A 180 -7.73 -7.03 -4.16
N GLU A 181 -7.65 -7.85 -5.21
CA GLU A 181 -8.72 -8.78 -5.60
C GLU A 181 -8.30 -10.24 -5.38
N PRO A 182 -8.32 -10.74 -4.13
CA PRO A 182 -7.90 -12.09 -3.85
C PRO A 182 -8.85 -13.11 -4.48
N ARG A 183 -8.31 -14.02 -5.29
CA ARG A 183 -9.07 -15.13 -5.92
C ARG A 183 -9.05 -16.42 -5.11
N THR A 184 -8.13 -16.53 -4.15
CA THR A 184 -7.95 -17.73 -3.33
C THR A 184 -7.97 -17.37 -1.85
N SER A 185 -8.39 -18.33 -1.02
CA SER A 185 -8.34 -18.23 0.44
C SER A 185 -6.96 -17.78 0.93
N GLN A 186 -5.88 -18.37 0.40
CA GLN A 186 -4.51 -18.03 0.78
C GLN A 186 -4.19 -16.55 0.50
N LYS A 187 -4.49 -16.05 -0.70
CA LYS A 187 -4.22 -14.64 -1.04
C LYS A 187 -5.09 -13.68 -0.24
N PHE A 188 -6.34 -14.04 0.04
CA PHE A 188 -7.21 -13.28 0.94
C PHE A 188 -6.63 -13.23 2.35
N GLN A 189 -6.10 -14.35 2.85
CA GLN A 189 -5.45 -14.39 4.15
C GLN A 189 -4.20 -13.51 4.21
N GLU A 190 -3.33 -13.58 3.21
CA GLU A 190 -2.12 -12.76 3.10
C GLU A 190 -2.43 -11.26 3.09
N GLN A 191 -3.44 -10.86 2.30
CA GLN A 191 -3.76 -9.45 2.11
C GLN A 191 -4.71 -8.89 3.18
N CYS A 192 -5.51 -9.72 3.86
CA CYS A 192 -6.53 -9.26 4.79
C CYS A 192 -6.31 -9.79 6.22
N THR A 193 -6.50 -11.09 6.46
CA THR A 193 -6.55 -11.62 7.84
C THR A 193 -5.21 -11.78 8.54
N ARG A 194 -4.08 -11.75 7.81
CA ARG A 194 -2.74 -11.66 8.42
C ARG A 194 -2.40 -10.22 8.84
N LYS A 195 -3.08 -9.22 8.29
CA LYS A 195 -2.88 -7.81 8.64
C LYS A 195 -3.59 -7.46 9.95
N LYS A 196 -3.16 -6.37 10.60
CA LYS A 196 -3.78 -5.90 11.86
C LYS A 196 -5.24 -5.47 11.64
N ALA A 197 -5.49 -4.80 10.52
CA ALA A 197 -6.81 -4.40 10.08
C ALA A 197 -6.93 -4.49 8.55
N CYS A 198 -8.15 -4.70 8.08
CA CYS A 198 -8.47 -4.87 6.68
C CYS A 198 -9.90 -4.39 6.41
N VAL A 199 -10.11 -3.69 5.31
CA VAL A 199 -11.42 -3.34 4.75
C VAL A 199 -11.74 -4.29 3.61
N ILE A 200 -12.90 -4.93 3.68
CA ILE A 200 -13.41 -5.83 2.66
C ILE A 200 -14.58 -5.15 1.97
N VAL A 201 -14.47 -4.93 0.66
CA VAL A 201 -15.55 -4.45 -0.20
C VAL A 201 -16.15 -5.66 -0.91
N ALA A 202 -17.29 -6.14 -0.41
CA ALA A 202 -18.02 -7.24 -1.03
C ALA A 202 -19.06 -6.68 -2.01
N HIS A 203 -18.97 -7.04 -3.28
CA HIS A 203 -19.82 -6.49 -4.34
C HIS A 203 -20.15 -7.57 -5.37
N LYS A 204 -21.04 -7.28 -6.31
CA LYS A 204 -21.45 -8.20 -7.37
C LYS A 204 -21.10 -7.60 -8.73
N GLY A 205 -20.14 -8.21 -9.44
CA GLY A 205 -19.68 -7.70 -10.73
C GLY A 205 -18.48 -6.73 -10.58
N PRO A 206 -18.23 -5.82 -11.53
CA PRO A 206 -17.22 -4.79 -11.39
C PRO A 206 -17.72 -3.64 -10.50
N LEU A 207 -16.82 -3.04 -9.70
CA LEU A 207 -17.11 -1.79 -8.98
C LEU A 207 -17.19 -0.63 -9.99
N ASP A 208 -18.10 0.30 -9.75
CA ASP A 208 -18.18 1.51 -10.56
C ASP A 208 -16.98 2.46 -10.25
N THR A 209 -16.67 3.32 -11.21
CA THR A 209 -15.54 4.25 -11.12
C THR A 209 -15.69 5.25 -9.98
N SER A 210 -16.92 5.67 -9.66
CA SER A 210 -17.20 6.64 -8.59
C SER A 210 -16.92 6.01 -7.22
N THR A 211 -17.48 4.84 -6.94
CA THR A 211 -17.19 4.03 -5.75
C THR A 211 -15.70 3.75 -5.61
N THR A 212 -15.04 3.36 -6.70
CA THR A 212 -13.60 3.10 -6.69
C THR A 212 -12.80 4.35 -6.31
N THR A 213 -13.18 5.52 -6.84
CA THR A 213 -12.56 6.81 -6.50
C THR A 213 -12.74 7.16 -5.03
N GLU A 214 -13.95 7.00 -4.49
CA GLU A 214 -14.25 7.25 -3.07
C GLU A 214 -13.49 6.27 -2.15
N LEU A 215 -13.32 5.01 -2.57
CA LEU A 215 -12.49 4.04 -1.86
C LEU A 215 -11.03 4.48 -1.82
N TYR A 216 -10.45 4.94 -2.94
CA TYR A 216 -9.05 5.41 -2.96
C TYR A 216 -8.83 6.62 -2.05
N LYS A 217 -9.78 7.56 -2.01
CA LYS A 217 -9.73 8.68 -1.06
C LYS A 217 -9.76 8.20 0.40
N ALA A 218 -10.60 7.22 0.75
CA ALA A 218 -10.60 6.64 2.09
C ALA A 218 -9.30 5.87 2.40
N MET A 219 -8.70 5.20 1.41
CA MET A 219 -7.42 4.52 1.53
C MET A 219 -6.26 5.49 1.81
N GLU A 220 -6.31 6.70 1.25
CA GLU A 220 -5.30 7.74 1.49
C GLU A 220 -5.28 8.20 2.95
N GLN A 221 -6.43 8.21 3.62
CA GLN A 221 -6.54 8.56 5.04
C GLN A 221 -6.13 7.41 5.97
N HIS A 222 -6.26 6.15 5.51
CA HIS A 222 -6.01 4.94 6.30
C HIS A 222 -4.96 4.04 5.67
N ARG A 223 -3.79 4.60 5.33
CA ARG A 223 -2.73 3.90 4.59
C ARG A 223 -2.21 2.63 5.26
N THR A 224 -2.34 2.46 6.58
CA THR A 224 -1.94 1.24 7.29
C THR A 224 -2.95 0.10 7.20
N VAL A 225 -4.16 0.37 6.70
CA VAL A 225 -5.24 -0.61 6.56
C VAL A 225 -5.19 -1.21 5.17
N SER A 226 -5.30 -2.53 5.08
CA SER A 226 -5.36 -3.21 3.77
C SER A 226 -6.78 -3.17 3.20
N PHE A 227 -6.92 -2.98 1.90
CA PHE A 227 -8.22 -2.97 1.24
C PHE A 227 -8.31 -4.12 0.25
N VAL A 228 -9.37 -4.91 0.36
CA VAL A 228 -9.64 -6.03 -0.54
C VAL A 228 -11.04 -5.92 -1.14
N SER A 229 -11.14 -6.24 -2.41
CA SER A 229 -12.35 -6.25 -3.23
C SER A 229 -12.72 -7.70 -3.53
N ILE A 230 -13.95 -8.10 -3.21
CA ILE A 230 -14.44 -9.47 -3.38
C ILE A 230 -15.70 -9.44 -4.22
N ASP A 231 -15.60 -10.02 -5.42
CA ASP A 231 -16.74 -10.29 -6.28
C ASP A 231 -17.52 -11.52 -5.77
N THR A 232 -18.62 -11.23 -5.10
CA THR A 232 -19.55 -12.20 -4.51
C THR A 232 -20.24 -13.10 -5.53
N SER A 233 -20.21 -12.75 -6.81
CA SER A 233 -20.71 -13.64 -7.88
C SER A 233 -19.77 -14.83 -8.14
N LYS A 234 -18.50 -14.70 -7.75
CA LYS A 234 -17.44 -15.70 -7.96
C LYS A 234 -16.94 -16.34 -6.68
N SER A 235 -17.12 -15.68 -5.54
CA SER A 235 -16.60 -16.12 -4.25
C SER A 235 -17.60 -15.88 -3.13
N ARG A 236 -17.70 -16.82 -2.20
CA ARG A 236 -18.45 -16.66 -0.96
C ARG A 236 -17.54 -16.19 0.16
N LEU A 237 -17.97 -15.14 0.86
CA LEU A 237 -17.27 -14.58 2.00
C LEU A 237 -17.80 -15.20 3.30
N HIS A 238 -16.93 -15.80 4.09
CA HIS A 238 -17.22 -16.36 5.41
C HIS A 238 -16.63 -15.44 6.48
N LEU A 239 -17.48 -14.85 7.33
CA LEU A 239 -17.05 -13.90 8.39
C LEU A 239 -17.30 -14.40 9.82
N GLY A 240 -17.78 -15.64 10.00
CA GLY A 240 -18.04 -16.24 11.31
C GLY A 240 -19.25 -15.67 12.04
N VAL A 241 -19.17 -14.44 12.57
CA VAL A 241 -20.25 -13.83 13.40
C VAL A 241 -21.32 -13.15 12.54
N ALA A 242 -20.97 -12.80 11.31
CA ALA A 242 -21.84 -12.07 10.42
C ALA A 242 -22.50 -12.97 9.38
N GLU A 243 -22.54 -14.30 9.54
CA GLU A 243 -23.06 -15.21 8.51
C GLU A 243 -24.51 -14.88 8.11
N SER A 244 -25.37 -14.50 9.05
CA SER A 244 -26.75 -14.09 8.73
C SER A 244 -26.83 -12.80 7.91
N ARG A 245 -25.90 -11.87 8.12
CA ARG A 245 -25.76 -10.65 7.29
C ARG A 245 -25.06 -10.96 5.97
N ALA A 246 -24.07 -11.85 5.98
CA ALA A 246 -23.34 -12.29 4.80
C ALA A 246 -24.24 -12.98 3.78
N ALA A 247 -25.20 -13.77 4.26
CA ALA A 247 -26.23 -14.39 3.42
C ALA A 247 -27.13 -13.35 2.71
N ASN A 248 -27.32 -12.16 3.28
CA ASN A 248 -28.07 -11.09 2.63
C ASN A 248 -27.23 -10.33 1.59
N ILE A 249 -25.89 -10.34 1.71
CA ILE A 249 -24.99 -9.70 0.73
C ILE A 249 -25.14 -10.35 -0.64
N GLU A 250 -25.28 -11.68 -0.71
CA GLU A 250 -25.43 -12.40 -1.99
C GLU A 250 -26.64 -11.90 -2.82
N LYS A 251 -27.60 -11.25 -2.17
CA LYS A 251 -28.80 -10.66 -2.80
C LYS A 251 -28.70 -9.16 -3.01
N SER A 252 -27.73 -8.49 -2.40
CA SER A 252 -27.56 -7.05 -2.50
C SER A 252 -26.94 -6.68 -3.85
N GLU A 253 -27.52 -5.71 -4.54
CA GLU A 253 -26.91 -5.10 -5.71
C GLU A 253 -25.85 -4.06 -5.33
N THR A 254 -26.00 -3.46 -4.14
CA THR A 254 -25.06 -2.47 -3.62
C THR A 254 -23.86 -3.12 -2.93
N PRO A 255 -22.63 -2.62 -3.13
CA PRO A 255 -21.46 -3.08 -2.40
C PRO A 255 -21.67 -2.94 -0.89
N THR A 256 -21.28 -3.97 -0.14
CA THR A 256 -21.27 -3.95 1.32
C THR A 256 -19.84 -3.92 1.83
N ILE A 257 -19.53 -3.02 2.75
CA ILE A 257 -18.18 -2.86 3.30
C ILE A 257 -18.10 -3.46 4.71
N PHE A 258 -17.06 -4.24 4.94
CA PHE A 258 -16.70 -4.79 6.25
C PHE A 258 -15.36 -4.25 6.70
N VAL A 259 -15.28 -3.84 7.96
CA VAL A 259 -14.00 -3.54 8.61
C VAL A 259 -13.67 -4.70 9.52
N VAL A 260 -12.57 -5.39 9.21
CA VAL A 260 -12.06 -6.55 9.95
C VAL A 260 -10.80 -6.15 10.70
N ARG A 261 -10.74 -6.45 12.00
CA ARG A 261 -9.58 -6.14 12.84
C ARG A 261 -9.19 -7.34 13.69
N LYS A 262 -7.87 -7.59 13.81
CA LYS A 262 -7.33 -8.54 14.78
C LYS A 262 -7.26 -7.89 16.16
N ARG A 263 -7.54 -8.65 17.21
CA ARG A 263 -7.46 -8.15 18.60
C ARG A 263 -6.03 -7.74 18.97
N ASN A 264 -5.06 -8.54 18.56
CA ASN A 264 -3.63 -8.27 18.66
C ASN A 264 -2.90 -9.08 17.57
N ALA A 265 -1.59 -8.91 17.43
CA ALA A 265 -0.81 -9.58 16.39
C ALA A 265 -0.88 -11.12 16.48
N THR A 266 -0.89 -11.66 17.69
CA THR A 266 -0.82 -13.12 17.98
C THR A 266 -2.18 -13.81 18.13
N SER A 267 -3.27 -13.08 18.26
CA SER A 267 -4.61 -13.65 18.48
C SER A 267 -5.25 -14.11 17.19
N ASN A 268 -5.98 -15.21 17.30
CA ASN A 268 -6.89 -15.73 16.29
C ASN A 268 -8.31 -15.16 16.41
N LYS A 269 -8.52 -14.14 17.26
CA LYS A 269 -9.80 -13.46 17.40
C LYS A 269 -9.89 -12.26 16.44
N PHE A 270 -10.95 -12.26 15.65
CA PHE A 270 -11.25 -11.23 14.66
C PHE A 270 -12.52 -10.49 15.04
N GLY A 271 -12.44 -9.18 15.07
CA GLY A 271 -13.59 -8.29 15.16
C GLY A 271 -14.05 -7.94 13.76
N VAL A 272 -15.37 -7.92 13.55
CA VAL A 272 -15.98 -7.46 12.29
C VAL A 272 -17.00 -6.37 12.58
N SER A 273 -16.87 -5.23 11.90
CA SER A 273 -17.88 -4.18 11.80
C SER A 273 -18.42 -4.13 10.36
N VAL A 274 -19.67 -3.74 10.20
CA VAL A 274 -20.33 -3.59 8.90
C VAL A 274 -20.67 -2.12 8.70
N TYR A 275 -20.19 -1.54 7.61
CA TYR A 275 -20.57 -0.20 7.19
C TYR A 275 -21.84 -0.29 6.33
N GLY A 276 -22.91 0.36 6.79
CA GLY A 276 -24.22 0.33 6.13
C GLY A 276 -24.59 1.59 5.36
N GLY A 277 -23.69 2.58 5.29
CA GLY A 277 -23.92 3.84 4.59
C GLY A 277 -23.62 3.77 3.09
N SER A 278 -23.92 4.85 2.37
CA SER A 278 -23.38 5.07 1.02
C SER A 278 -21.86 5.17 1.06
N ILE A 279 -21.18 4.73 -0.01
CA ILE A 279 -19.72 4.80 -0.09
C ILE A 279 -19.32 6.24 -0.39
N ASN A 280 -19.05 6.99 0.68
CA ASN A 280 -18.47 8.32 0.66
C ASN A 280 -17.13 8.25 1.40
N ALA A 281 -16.08 8.86 0.84
CA ALA A 281 -14.73 8.74 1.37
C ALA A 281 -14.60 9.18 2.84
N MET A 282 -15.23 10.30 3.20
CA MET A 282 -15.15 10.84 4.56
C MET A 282 -15.90 9.95 5.55
N GLN A 283 -17.16 9.62 5.27
CA GLN A 283 -17.96 8.77 6.16
C GLN A 283 -17.36 7.37 6.34
N LEU A 284 -16.79 6.82 5.26
CA LEU A 284 -16.11 5.54 5.32
C LEU A 284 -14.82 5.63 6.15
N ALA A 285 -14.01 6.68 5.95
CA ALA A 285 -12.79 6.88 6.71
C ALA A 285 -13.07 7.11 8.21
N ASP A 286 -14.10 7.89 8.55
CA ASP A 286 -14.53 8.09 9.93
C ASP A 286 -14.96 6.76 10.56
N HIS A 287 -15.74 5.95 9.84
CA HIS A 287 -16.13 4.63 10.32
C HIS A 287 -14.94 3.70 10.51
N ILE A 288 -13.96 3.71 9.60
CA ILE A 288 -12.73 2.92 9.76
C ILE A 288 -12.00 3.38 11.02
N HIS A 289 -11.81 4.68 11.19
CA HIS A 289 -11.16 5.26 12.37
C HIS A 289 -11.86 4.83 13.67
N GLU A 290 -13.18 5.02 13.74
CA GLU A 290 -14.00 4.65 14.91
C GLU A 290 -13.85 3.17 15.26
N VAL A 291 -13.83 2.28 14.26
CA VAL A 291 -13.66 0.83 14.46
C VAL A 291 -12.23 0.45 14.87
N LEU A 292 -11.22 1.19 14.41
CA LEU A 292 -9.83 0.97 14.79
C LEU A 292 -9.54 1.40 16.24
N GLU A 293 -10.28 2.37 16.76
CA GLU A 293 -10.12 2.88 18.13
C GLU A 293 -11.08 2.22 19.13
N ASN A 294 -12.30 1.89 18.70
CA ASN A 294 -13.37 1.41 19.58
C ASN A 294 -13.69 -0.08 19.39
N ASP A 295 -13.18 -0.92 20.29
CA ASP A 295 -13.45 -2.37 20.31
C ASP A 295 -14.93 -2.73 20.52
N ALA A 296 -15.78 -1.81 21.02
CA ALA A 296 -17.19 -2.08 21.28
C ALA A 296 -18.04 -2.21 20.01
N LEU A 297 -17.58 -1.64 18.90
CA LEU A 297 -18.23 -1.74 17.59
C LEU A 297 -17.97 -3.09 16.91
N LEU A 298 -16.97 -3.82 17.39
CA LEU A 298 -16.52 -5.06 16.80
C LEU A 298 -17.28 -6.25 17.37
N LYS A 299 -17.85 -7.05 16.48
CA LYS A 299 -18.34 -8.38 16.82
C LYS A 299 -17.20 -9.39 16.73
N TRP A 300 -16.71 -9.83 17.89
CA TRP A 300 -15.56 -10.72 17.98
C TRP A 300 -15.93 -12.19 17.69
N SER A 301 -15.11 -12.83 16.87
CA SER A 301 -15.16 -14.26 16.53
C SER A 301 -13.81 -14.92 16.76
N SER A 302 -13.83 -16.21 17.08
CA SER A 302 -12.65 -17.08 16.89
C SER A 302 -12.60 -17.68 15.48
N VAL A 303 -13.66 -17.55 14.70
CA VAL A 303 -13.68 -18.00 13.30
C VAL A 303 -12.93 -16.99 12.45
N ARG A 304 -11.90 -17.47 11.76
CA ARG A 304 -11.11 -16.66 10.85
C ARG A 304 -11.92 -16.33 9.59
N PRO A 305 -11.97 -15.05 9.17
CA PRO A 305 -12.57 -14.70 7.90
C PRO A 305 -11.89 -15.43 6.73
N ASP A 306 -12.68 -15.87 5.76
CA ASP A 306 -12.18 -16.64 4.62
C ASP A 306 -13.02 -16.44 3.36
N ILE A 307 -12.43 -16.72 2.20
CA ILE A 307 -13.15 -16.76 0.93
C ILE A 307 -13.13 -18.17 0.33
N ARG A 308 -14.26 -18.58 -0.22
CA ARG A 308 -14.37 -19.84 -0.96
C ARG A 308 -14.87 -19.55 -2.35
N SER A 309 -14.32 -20.21 -3.37
CA SER A 309 -14.88 -20.09 -4.70
C SER A 309 -16.34 -20.56 -4.67
N SER A 310 -17.22 -19.81 -5.32
CA SER A 310 -18.55 -20.30 -5.65
C SER A 310 -18.41 -21.23 -6.85
N SER A 311 -17.61 -22.30 -6.73
CA SER A 311 -17.75 -23.39 -7.68
C SER A 311 -19.21 -23.79 -7.61
N SER A 312 -19.88 -23.69 -8.75
CA SER A 312 -21.26 -24.15 -8.87
C SER A 312 -21.30 -25.50 -8.19
N SER A 313 -22.18 -25.64 -7.22
CA SER A 313 -22.61 -26.92 -6.71
C SER A 313 -23.31 -27.64 -7.87
N SER A 314 -22.53 -27.98 -8.89
CA SER A 314 -22.81 -29.04 -9.83
C SER A 314 -22.80 -30.26 -8.93
N SER A 315 -24.01 -30.59 -8.53
CA SER A 315 -24.47 -31.85 -8.01
C SER A 315 -23.87 -32.99 -8.83
N SER A 316 -22.59 -33.27 -8.63
CA SER A 316 -22.04 -34.60 -8.79
C SER A 316 -22.47 -35.39 -7.55
N SER A 317 -23.80 -35.56 -7.45
CA SER A 317 -24.38 -36.84 -7.12
C SER A 317 -23.83 -37.85 -8.13
N SER A 318 -22.54 -38.18 -7.98
CA SER A 318 -21.96 -39.42 -8.42
C SER A 318 -22.66 -40.48 -7.58
N SER A 319 -23.89 -40.77 -8.00
CA SER A 319 -24.56 -42.02 -7.73
C SER A 319 -23.51 -43.07 -8.05
N ARG A 320 -22.92 -43.59 -6.99
CA ARG A 320 -21.99 -44.69 -6.98
C ARG A 320 -22.82 -45.88 -7.43
N ARG A 321 -23.07 -45.94 -8.73
CA ARG A 321 -23.68 -47.05 -9.44
C ARG A 321 -22.70 -48.19 -9.20
N GLN A 322 -23.01 -49.01 -8.21
CA GLN A 322 -22.32 -50.26 -7.91
C GLN A 322 -22.37 -51.11 -9.17
N ARG A 323 -21.37 -50.96 -10.04
CA ARG A 323 -21.21 -51.79 -11.22
C ARG A 323 -20.54 -53.07 -10.75
N ARG A 324 -21.38 -54.07 -10.48
CA ARG A 324 -21.02 -55.48 -10.31
C ARG A 324 -20.01 -55.88 -11.41
N LYS A 325 -18.91 -56.47 -10.97
CA LYS A 325 -17.95 -57.24 -11.77
C LYS A 325 -18.68 -58.33 -12.57
N GLN A 326 -18.43 -58.41 -13.87
CA GLN A 326 -18.48 -59.64 -14.65
C GLN A 326 -17.23 -59.71 -15.54
N PRO A 327 -16.56 -60.87 -15.63
CA PRO A 327 -15.45 -61.11 -16.56
C PRO A 327 -15.88 -61.95 -17.77
N SER A 328 -15.43 -61.57 -18.95
CA SER A 328 -15.32 -62.40 -20.17
C SER A 328 -14.26 -61.72 -21.05
N ASN A 329 -13.06 -62.26 -21.25
CA ASN A 329 -12.64 -63.38 -22.11
C ASN A 329 -12.99 -63.22 -23.61
N ASP A 330 -12.01 -63.64 -24.42
CA ASP A 330 -11.96 -63.86 -25.88
C ASP A 330 -11.44 -62.65 -26.68
N GLU A 331 -10.23 -62.66 -27.24
CA GLU A 331 -9.56 -63.50 -28.27
C GLU A 331 -9.59 -62.83 -29.67
N ASP A 332 -8.39 -62.80 -30.26
CA ASP A 332 -8.02 -62.75 -31.68
C ASP A 332 -8.71 -61.79 -32.69
N SER A 333 -7.90 -60.99 -33.39
CA SER A 333 -7.78 -61.13 -34.86
C SER A 333 -6.64 -60.30 -35.44
N SER A 334 -5.97 -60.94 -36.38
CA SER A 334 -4.81 -60.55 -37.19
C SER A 334 -5.17 -59.71 -38.44
N GLY A 335 -4.15 -59.09 -39.05
CA GLY A 335 -4.16 -58.51 -40.41
C GLY A 335 -3.18 -57.34 -40.54
N SER A 336 -1.94 -57.49 -41.04
CA SER A 336 -1.48 -57.74 -42.42
C SER A 336 -1.76 -56.55 -43.36
N THR A 337 -0.78 -55.70 -43.65
CA THR A 337 -0.06 -55.47 -44.95
C THR A 337 0.23 -53.95 -45.02
N GLY A 338 1.24 -53.34 -45.64
CA GLY A 338 2.34 -53.68 -46.54
C GLY A 338 2.91 -52.35 -47.11
N GLY A 339 4.11 -52.36 -47.72
CA GLY A 339 4.64 -51.25 -48.56
C GLY A 339 5.90 -50.55 -48.01
N THR A 340 7.12 -50.93 -48.39
CA THR A 340 7.92 -50.61 -49.62
C THR A 340 8.92 -49.44 -49.45
N ARG A 341 10.20 -49.84 -49.38
CA ARG A 341 11.46 -49.29 -49.94
C ARG A 341 11.46 -47.91 -50.61
N ALA A 342 12.46 -47.08 -50.26
CA ALA A 342 13.53 -46.53 -51.12
C ALA A 342 14.28 -45.44 -50.30
N ASP A 343 15.58 -45.52 -50.01
CA ASP A 343 16.79 -45.41 -50.84
C ASP A 343 17.49 -44.04 -50.66
N SER A 344 18.75 -44.11 -50.22
CA SER A 344 19.90 -43.26 -50.56
C SER A 344 20.15 -41.84 -50.03
N GLN A 345 21.42 -41.73 -49.58
CA GLN A 345 22.40 -40.61 -49.57
C GLN A 345 22.70 -40.02 -48.17
N GLN A 346 23.78 -40.47 -47.53
CA GLN A 346 25.20 -40.08 -47.68
C GLN A 346 25.49 -38.63 -47.27
N HIS A 347 26.11 -38.43 -46.10
CA HIS A 347 27.46 -37.84 -45.87
C HIS A 347 27.65 -37.33 -44.42
N PRO A 348 28.90 -37.11 -43.94
CA PRO A 348 29.37 -37.52 -42.62
C PRO A 348 29.90 -36.37 -41.75
N GLY A 349 30.38 -36.69 -40.55
CA GLY A 349 31.30 -35.84 -39.77
C GLY A 349 30.94 -35.79 -38.28
N THR A 350 31.60 -36.55 -37.40
CA THR A 350 32.79 -36.12 -36.59
C THR A 350 32.46 -34.97 -35.63
N GLY A 351 32.59 -35.05 -34.30
CA GLY A 351 33.20 -36.04 -33.40
C GLY A 351 32.64 -35.80 -31.97
N SER A 352 32.54 -36.85 -31.16
CA SER A 352 33.56 -37.30 -30.19
C SER A 352 33.74 -36.34 -29.01
N GLY A 353 33.24 -36.77 -27.86
CA GLY A 353 33.34 -36.06 -26.57
C GLY A 353 32.60 -36.83 -25.48
N ASP A 354 32.91 -38.12 -25.37
CA ASP A 354 32.46 -39.03 -24.32
C ASP A 354 32.81 -38.50 -22.93
N GLN A 355 31.84 -38.54 -22.02
CA GLN A 355 32.10 -39.04 -20.67
C GLN A 355 30.80 -39.61 -20.10
N ASP A 356 30.74 -40.93 -20.21
CA ASP A 356 29.91 -41.81 -19.41
C ASP A 356 30.06 -41.49 -17.93
N ASP A 357 28.94 -41.43 -17.21
CA ASP A 357 28.89 -42.19 -15.97
C ASP A 357 27.48 -42.74 -15.72
N SER A 358 27.49 -44.05 -15.54
CA SER A 358 26.35 -44.93 -15.38
C SER A 358 25.91 -44.97 -13.92
N SER A 359 24.61 -44.84 -13.66
CA SER A 359 23.90 -45.47 -12.54
C SER A 359 22.41 -45.41 -12.90
N GLY A 360 21.74 -46.48 -13.34
CA GLY A 360 21.56 -47.72 -12.59
C GLY A 360 20.30 -47.59 -11.73
N GLY A 361 19.13 -47.76 -12.34
CA GLY A 361 17.82 -47.60 -11.67
C GLY A 361 16.74 -48.39 -12.39
N ASP A 362 16.85 -49.71 -12.25
CA ASP A 362 15.94 -50.75 -12.70
C ASP A 362 14.63 -50.71 -11.88
N GLY A 363 13.48 -50.93 -12.54
CA GLY A 363 12.26 -51.38 -11.86
C GLY A 363 10.99 -50.58 -12.16
N GLY A 364 10.13 -51.13 -13.03
CA GLY A 364 8.73 -50.69 -13.12
C GLY A 364 8.08 -50.95 -14.47
N GLY A 365 7.87 -52.22 -14.81
CA GLY A 365 7.14 -52.65 -15.99
C GLY A 365 5.67 -52.23 -15.96
N GLY A 366 5.39 -51.02 -16.43
CA GLY A 366 4.06 -50.60 -16.87
C GLY A 366 4.04 -50.65 -18.39
N GLY A 367 3.11 -51.43 -18.96
CA GLY A 367 2.88 -51.53 -20.41
C GLY A 367 2.47 -50.19 -21.01
N GLY A 368 3.44 -49.32 -21.22
CA GLY A 368 3.27 -48.06 -21.92
C GLY A 368 3.12 -48.34 -23.40
N VAL A 369 1.98 -47.91 -23.95
CA VAL A 369 1.77 -47.82 -25.40
C VAL A 369 2.97 -47.08 -26.00
N PRO A 370 3.62 -47.59 -27.07
CA PRO A 370 4.77 -46.93 -27.66
C PRO A 370 4.36 -45.54 -28.15
N MET A 371 4.82 -44.51 -27.43
CA MET A 371 4.63 -43.10 -27.83
C MET A 371 5.24 -42.86 -29.20
N THR A 372 4.49 -42.16 -30.05
CA THR A 372 4.98 -41.76 -31.38
C THR A 372 6.12 -40.74 -31.26
N ALA A 373 6.94 -40.60 -32.31
CA ALA A 373 8.08 -39.66 -32.29
C ALA A 373 7.63 -38.20 -32.07
N GLU A 374 6.45 -37.82 -32.59
CA GLU A 374 5.88 -36.49 -32.39
C GLU A 374 5.44 -36.27 -30.94
N GLU A 375 4.84 -37.30 -30.32
CA GLU A 375 4.42 -37.27 -28.93
C GLU A 375 5.62 -37.16 -27.97
N ARG A 376 6.74 -37.83 -28.28
CA ARG A 376 8.01 -37.62 -27.55
C ARG A 376 8.54 -36.20 -27.67
N ARG A 377 8.38 -35.53 -28.80
CA ARG A 377 8.81 -34.14 -28.99
C ARG A 377 7.95 -33.17 -28.17
N ARG A 378 6.63 -33.36 -28.17
CA ARG A 378 5.69 -32.59 -27.35
C ARG A 378 5.92 -32.81 -25.85
N GLU A 379 6.16 -34.04 -25.43
CA GLU A 379 6.46 -34.38 -24.04
C GLU A 379 7.78 -33.71 -23.58
N ARG A 380 8.81 -33.69 -24.44
CA ARG A 380 10.08 -33.01 -24.14
C ARG A 380 9.91 -31.49 -24.05
N GLU A 381 9.10 -30.88 -24.92
CA GLU A 381 8.81 -29.44 -24.85
C GLU A 381 8.00 -29.08 -23.60
N ARG A 382 7.02 -29.91 -23.24
CA ARG A 382 6.24 -29.74 -22.02
C ARG A 382 7.12 -29.81 -20.77
N ARG A 383 8.02 -30.80 -20.68
CA ARG A 383 9.00 -30.87 -19.59
C ARG A 383 9.92 -29.65 -19.51
N ARG A 384 10.32 -29.09 -20.67
CA ARG A 384 11.16 -27.88 -20.70
C ARG A 384 10.41 -26.65 -20.20
N ARG A 385 9.10 -26.52 -20.49
CA ARG A 385 8.27 -25.45 -19.93
C ARG A 385 8.02 -25.63 -18.44
N GLU A 386 7.70 -26.85 -18.00
CA GLU A 386 7.51 -27.16 -16.57
C GLU A 386 8.80 -26.94 -15.75
N GLN A 387 9.97 -27.19 -16.33
CA GLN A 387 11.25 -26.88 -15.70
C GLN A 387 11.48 -25.37 -15.60
N MET A 388 11.26 -24.60 -16.67
CA MET A 388 11.38 -23.14 -16.62
C MET A 388 10.39 -22.50 -15.64
N ASP A 389 9.15 -23.00 -15.58
CA ASP A 389 8.15 -22.51 -14.62
C ASP A 389 8.55 -22.82 -13.17
N ARG A 390 9.17 -23.99 -12.92
CA ARG A 390 9.69 -24.33 -11.59
C ARG A 390 10.86 -23.43 -11.21
N GLU A 391 11.83 -23.25 -12.09
CA GLU A 391 13.00 -22.37 -11.86
C GLU A 391 12.55 -20.90 -11.67
N ALA A 392 11.56 -20.45 -12.44
CA ALA A 392 10.98 -19.11 -12.27
C ALA A 392 10.23 -18.94 -10.94
N MET A 393 9.53 -19.98 -10.47
CA MET A 393 8.84 -19.94 -9.18
C MET A 393 9.81 -20.01 -8.00
N GLU A 394 10.92 -20.74 -8.13
CA GLU A 394 12.01 -20.79 -7.15
C GLU A 394 12.70 -19.43 -7.01
N LEU A 395 12.98 -18.74 -8.13
CA LEU A 395 13.53 -17.39 -8.13
C LEU A 395 12.59 -16.36 -7.45
N ILE A 396 11.27 -16.52 -7.61
CA ILE A 396 10.28 -15.66 -6.93
C ILE A 396 10.24 -15.95 -5.43
N GLN A 397 10.41 -17.22 -5.03
CA GLN A 397 10.38 -17.64 -3.64
C GLN A 397 11.63 -17.19 -2.87
N GLU A 398 12.80 -17.13 -3.50
CA GLU A 398 14.01 -16.54 -2.91
C GLU A 398 13.88 -15.03 -2.69
N ILE A 399 13.13 -14.31 -3.51
CA ILE A 399 12.94 -12.85 -3.35
C ILE A 399 12.01 -12.51 -2.17
N ASP A 400 11.11 -13.42 -1.81
CA ASP A 400 10.10 -13.22 -0.75
C ASP A 400 10.38 -14.04 0.54
N GLY A 401 11.48 -14.81 0.60
CA GLY A 401 11.73 -15.84 1.63
C GLY A 401 12.57 -15.45 2.87
N ASP A 402 13.24 -14.29 2.89
CA ASP A 402 14.19 -13.91 3.97
C ASP A 402 13.54 -13.17 5.16
N ASP A 403 12.38 -13.61 5.64
CA ASP A 403 11.64 -12.82 6.64
C ASP A 403 10.87 -13.64 7.72
N GLU A 404 11.19 -14.93 7.92
CA GLU A 404 10.64 -15.73 9.03
C GLU A 404 11.72 -16.62 9.68
N ASP A 405 12.20 -16.22 10.87
CA ASP A 405 12.55 -17.08 12.04
C ASP A 405 13.69 -16.49 12.91
N GLU A 406 13.48 -15.31 13.51
CA GLU A 406 14.12 -15.00 14.81
C GLU A 406 13.12 -15.38 15.91
N LYS A 407 13.31 -16.58 16.48
CA LYS A 407 12.75 -16.95 17.78
C LYS A 407 13.50 -16.17 18.85
N ASP A 408 12.88 -15.12 19.37
CA ASP A 408 13.32 -14.47 20.61
C ASP A 408 12.86 -15.34 21.79
N ASP A 409 13.76 -16.25 22.22
CA ASP A 409 13.77 -16.81 23.57
C ASP A 409 14.49 -15.78 24.47
N ASP A 410 13.74 -14.92 25.19
CA ASP A 410 14.28 -14.14 26.31
C ASP A 410 13.14 -13.85 27.32
N ASP A 411 12.89 -14.83 28.18
CA ASP A 411 12.22 -14.65 29.47
C ASP A 411 13.25 -14.10 30.47
N ASP A 412 13.33 -12.78 30.63
CA ASP A 412 13.99 -12.16 31.78
C ASP A 412 13.00 -11.23 32.52
N ASP A 413 12.40 -11.82 33.54
CA ASP A 413 11.71 -11.20 34.65
C ASP A 413 12.69 -10.34 35.47
N VAL A 414 12.66 -9.03 35.26
CA VAL A 414 13.26 -8.07 36.20
C VAL A 414 12.16 -7.15 36.72
N THR A 415 11.51 -7.62 37.77
CA THR A 415 10.71 -6.80 38.69
C THR A 415 11.64 -5.92 39.53
N ALA A 416 11.92 -4.71 39.06
CA ALA A 416 12.60 -3.68 39.83
C ALA A 416 11.61 -2.64 40.35
N TYR A 417 11.57 -2.53 41.68
CA TYR A 417 10.98 -1.47 42.48
C TYR A 417 11.29 -0.08 41.92
N VAL A 418 10.28 0.79 41.85
CA VAL A 418 10.51 2.24 41.89
C VAL A 418 9.53 2.86 42.87
N ASP A 419 10.13 3.34 43.95
CA ASP A 419 9.57 4.16 45.02
C ASP A 419 8.90 5.45 44.53
N ASP A 420 7.98 5.90 45.37
CA ASP A 420 7.33 7.19 45.41
C ASP A 420 8.23 8.38 45.00
N ALA A 421 7.79 9.13 43.98
CA ALA A 421 8.25 10.48 43.75
C ALA A 421 7.04 11.39 43.51
N GLU A 422 6.99 12.42 44.35
CA GLU A 422 5.88 13.33 44.58
C GLU A 422 5.56 14.24 43.39
N GLY A 423 4.39 14.85 43.50
CA GLY A 423 3.72 15.70 42.52
C GLY A 423 4.57 16.80 41.89
N VAL A 424 4.43 16.91 40.58
CA VAL A 424 4.67 18.14 39.84
C VAL A 424 3.36 18.48 39.14
N GLU A 425 2.66 19.50 39.67
CA GLU A 425 1.53 20.14 39.00
C GLU A 425 2.06 20.84 37.74
N LEU A 426 1.67 20.34 36.56
CA LEU A 426 1.83 21.07 35.31
C LEU A 426 0.48 21.72 34.98
N GLY A 427 0.51 23.05 34.94
CA GLY A 427 -0.62 23.91 34.65
C GLY A 427 -1.23 23.61 33.28
N GLU A 428 -2.53 23.44 33.29
CA GLU A 428 -3.39 23.33 32.12
C GLU A 428 -3.51 24.73 31.49
N GLU A 429 -2.79 24.97 30.38
CA GLU A 429 -3.02 26.13 29.54
C GLU A 429 -4.17 25.80 28.56
N SER A 430 -5.38 26.22 28.92
CA SER A 430 -6.55 26.17 28.05
C SER A 430 -6.43 27.25 26.97
N ILE A 431 -6.09 26.85 25.75
CA ILE A 431 -6.36 27.67 24.55
C ILE A 431 -7.86 27.56 24.25
N VAL A 432 -8.57 28.62 24.57
CA VAL A 432 -9.94 28.89 24.10
C VAL A 432 -9.76 29.54 22.73
N GLY A 433 -10.07 28.80 21.67
CA GLY A 433 -10.28 29.38 20.34
C GLY A 433 -11.75 29.73 20.25
N ASP A 434 -12.04 31.03 20.27
CA ASP A 434 -13.37 31.56 20.02
C ASP A 434 -13.69 31.38 18.52
N ASP A 435 -14.72 30.56 18.26
CA ASP A 435 -15.42 30.46 16.98
C ASP A 435 -16.23 31.76 16.78
N ASP A 436 -15.74 32.66 15.91
CA ASP A 436 -16.54 33.75 15.36
C ASP A 436 -17.11 33.30 14.00
N GLU A 437 -18.43 33.19 13.99
CA GLU A 437 -19.30 33.01 12.83
C GLU A 437 -19.10 34.18 11.84
N ASP A 438 -18.75 33.89 10.58
CA ASP A 438 -18.85 34.85 9.48
C ASP A 438 -19.69 34.23 8.36
N GLU A 439 -20.98 34.60 8.35
CA GLU A 439 -21.92 34.33 7.27
C GLU A 439 -21.62 35.28 6.10
N GLY A 440 -20.84 34.81 5.13
CA GLY A 440 -20.60 35.48 3.86
C GLY A 440 -21.49 34.91 2.75
N ASP A 441 -22.62 35.58 2.51
CA ASP A 441 -23.49 35.40 1.36
C ASP A 441 -22.81 36.02 0.12
N TYR A 442 -22.40 35.19 -0.85
CA TYR A 442 -21.85 35.64 -2.14
C TYR A 442 -22.60 34.93 -3.27
N ASP A 443 -23.64 35.59 -3.76
CA ASP A 443 -24.15 35.43 -5.11
C ASP A 443 -23.14 36.06 -6.09
N GLU A 444 -22.48 35.24 -6.92
CA GLU A 444 -21.80 35.76 -8.11
C GLU A 444 -21.92 34.76 -9.26
N ASP A 445 -22.94 34.99 -10.07
CA ASP A 445 -23.13 34.43 -11.40
C ASP A 445 -21.92 34.79 -12.28
N HIS A 446 -21.10 33.80 -12.61
CA HIS A 446 -20.12 33.91 -13.68
C HIS A 446 -20.36 32.83 -14.73
N ASP A 447 -21.18 33.19 -15.72
CA ASP A 447 -21.20 32.57 -17.04
C ASP A 447 -19.82 32.77 -17.69
N VAL A 448 -18.99 31.72 -17.68
CA VAL A 448 -17.78 31.64 -18.51
C VAL A 448 -18.09 30.76 -19.70
N ASP A 449 -18.46 31.42 -20.80
CA ASP A 449 -18.54 30.89 -22.15
C ASP A 449 -17.13 30.48 -22.60
N GLY A 450 -16.82 29.20 -22.47
CA GLY A 450 -15.56 28.60 -22.89
C GLY A 450 -15.63 28.19 -24.35
N GLY A 451 -15.23 29.10 -25.22
CA GLY A 451 -15.00 28.86 -26.65
C GLY A 451 -14.04 27.68 -26.87
N VAL A 452 -14.49 26.75 -27.69
CA VAL A 452 -13.69 25.66 -28.25
C VAL A 452 -12.79 26.28 -29.31
N GLU A 453 -11.52 26.50 -29.00
CA GLU A 453 -10.51 26.74 -30.03
C GLU A 453 -10.10 25.38 -30.61
N GLU A 454 -10.44 25.21 -31.90
CA GLU A 454 -9.94 24.14 -32.76
C GLU A 454 -8.41 24.28 -32.84
N ILE A 455 -7.70 23.27 -32.34
CA ILE A 455 -6.26 23.15 -32.55
C ILE A 455 -6.09 22.46 -33.90
N ASP A 456 -5.69 23.25 -34.91
CA ASP A 456 -5.20 22.77 -36.19
C ASP A 456 -3.97 21.88 -35.95
N GLU A 457 -4.07 20.61 -36.38
CA GLU A 457 -2.95 19.69 -36.50
C GLU A 457 -2.15 20.10 -37.73
N GLU A 458 -1.06 20.86 -37.55
CA GLU A 458 -0.06 21.06 -38.60
C GLU A 458 0.87 19.83 -38.65
N ASP A 459 0.89 19.20 -39.82
CA ASP A 459 1.77 18.11 -40.24
C ASP A 459 3.24 18.56 -40.22
N ASP A 460 4.04 18.03 -39.29
CA ASP A 460 5.50 18.11 -39.35
C ASP A 460 6.07 16.91 -40.13
N ASP A 461 6.30 17.15 -41.42
CA ASP A 461 7.09 16.31 -42.32
C ASP A 461 8.59 16.37 -41.94
N ASP A 462 9.06 15.48 -41.06
CA ASP A 462 10.50 15.31 -40.84
C ASP A 462 11.11 14.41 -41.93
N VAL A 463 11.68 15.10 -42.91
CA VAL A 463 12.62 14.61 -43.92
C VAL A 463 13.86 14.05 -43.23
N VAL A 464 14.05 12.73 -43.30
CA VAL A 464 15.32 12.10 -42.93
C VAL A 464 16.21 12.05 -44.18
N GLU A 465 17.09 13.04 -44.32
CA GLU A 465 18.20 12.97 -45.27
C GLU A 465 19.19 11.90 -44.80
N LEU A 466 19.38 10.89 -45.65
CA LEU A 466 20.43 9.89 -45.54
C LEU A 466 21.71 10.53 -46.11
N GLU A 467 22.62 10.95 -45.23
CA GLU A 467 24.00 11.19 -45.65
C GLU A 467 24.72 9.83 -45.70
N GLU A 468 24.94 9.38 -46.94
CA GLU A 468 25.95 8.42 -47.33
C GLU A 468 27.33 9.07 -47.14
N ASP A 469 28.17 8.49 -46.27
CA ASP A 469 29.60 8.75 -46.29
C ASP A 469 30.32 7.46 -46.69
N ASP A 470 30.83 7.54 -47.91
CA ASP A 470 31.71 6.63 -48.61
C ASP A 470 33.12 6.55 -47.98
N GLU A 471 33.69 5.35 -48.11
CA GLU A 471 35.05 5.06 -48.59
C GLU A 471 36.35 5.49 -47.84
N GLU A 472 37.24 4.47 -47.82
CA GLU A 472 38.72 4.51 -47.94
C GLU A 472 39.60 4.93 -46.74
N GLU A 473 40.27 3.96 -46.08
CA GLU A 473 41.61 3.42 -46.44
C GLU A 473 41.96 2.14 -45.63
#